data_AF-A0A8G1IWK7-F1
#
_entry.id   AF-A0A8G1IWK7-F1
#
_cell.length_a   1.000
_cell.length_b   1.000
_cell.length_c   1.000
_cell.angle_alpha   90.00
_cell.angle_beta   90.00
_cell.angle_gamma   90.00
#
_symmetry.space_group_name_H-M   'P 1'
#
loop_
_entity.id
_entity.type
_entity.pdbx_description
1 polymer ?
#
loop_
_entity_poly.entity_id
_entity_poly.type
_entity_poly.pdbx_seq_one_letter_code
_entity_poly.pdbx_strand_id
1 'polypeptide(L)'
;MTKPILRSRGWTDAAVRDFLPEPEGLKPNPRFPVSGAPMQVWRPATVAAAEAGPEWREWRERSLRRRGTTLDALAETADEDFRARLETARAAIEAEGGPAPAAPEQ
;
A
#
# COMPACT_ATOMS: atom_id res chain seq x y z
N MET A 1 -1.49 -0.06 -4.06
CA MET A 1 -0.65 -0.12 -2.84
C MET A 1 -1.16 0.91 -1.86
N THR A 2 -1.51 0.51 -0.65
CA THR A 2 -2.01 1.39 0.42
C THR A 2 -0.92 1.61 1.47
N LYS A 3 -1.05 2.65 2.31
CA LYS A 3 -0.06 2.92 3.39
C LYS A 3 0.27 1.69 4.26
N PRO A 4 -0.70 0.85 4.66
CA PRO A 4 -0.39 -0.34 5.44
C PRO A 4 0.44 -1.39 4.68
N ILE A 5 0.18 -1.61 3.38
CA ILE A 5 0.99 -2.51 2.55
C ILE A 5 2.42 -1.96 2.43
N LEU A 6 2.54 -0.65 2.21
CA LEU A 6 3.83 0.03 2.17
C LEU A 6 4.61 -0.18 3.49
N ARG A 7 3.95 -0.09 4.65
CA ARG A 7 4.60 -0.34 5.95
C ARG A 7 5.20 -1.74 6.08
N SER A 8 4.50 -2.78 5.61
CA SER A 8 5.04 -4.15 5.61
C SER A 8 6.30 -4.29 4.76
N ARG A 9 6.48 -3.40 3.77
CA ARG A 9 7.68 -3.32 2.90
C ARG A 9 8.75 -2.37 3.44
N GLY A 10 8.62 -1.90 4.68
CA GLY A 10 9.60 -1.02 5.32
C GLY A 10 9.37 0.47 5.14
N TRP A 11 8.31 0.86 4.42
CA TRP A 11 7.94 2.26 4.25
C TRP A 11 7.41 2.88 5.54
N THR A 12 7.84 4.10 5.82
CA THR A 12 7.30 4.93 6.91
C THR A 12 6.48 6.07 6.34
N ASP A 13 5.65 6.72 7.15
CA ASP A 13 4.90 7.91 6.70
C ASP A 13 5.83 9.02 6.17
N ALA A 14 7.03 9.17 6.74
CA ALA A 14 8.05 10.08 6.22
C ALA A 14 8.54 9.64 4.83
N ALA A 15 8.88 8.36 4.67
CA ALA A 15 9.32 7.82 3.38
C ALA A 15 8.25 7.92 2.29
N VAL A 16 6.98 7.68 2.63
CA VAL A 16 5.86 7.84 1.70
C VAL A 16 5.77 9.30 1.24
N ARG A 17 5.93 10.27 2.14
CA ARG A 17 5.89 11.69 1.79
C ARG A 17 7.12 12.13 0.97
N ASP A 18 8.28 11.58 1.29
CA ASP A 18 9.55 12.07 0.75
C ASP A 18 9.91 11.38 -0.59
N PHE A 19 9.46 10.14 -0.84
CA PHE A 19 9.82 9.35 -2.04
C PHE A 19 8.65 8.99 -2.95
N LEU A 20 7.40 9.01 -2.48
CA LEU A 20 6.25 8.76 -3.36
C LEU A 20 5.60 10.08 -3.78
N PRO A 21 5.12 10.16 -5.04
CA PRO A 21 4.29 11.27 -5.47
C PRO A 21 2.92 11.23 -4.76
N GLU A 22 2.07 12.21 -5.06
CA GLU A 22 0.70 12.24 -4.56
C GLU A 22 -0.06 10.92 -4.85
N PRO A 23 -0.98 10.54 -3.96
CA PRO A 23 -1.74 9.31 -4.11
C PRO A 23 -2.55 9.35 -5.41
N GLU A 24 -2.38 8.33 -6.23
CA GLU A 24 -3.01 8.22 -7.55
C GLU A 24 -4.49 7.83 -7.47
N GLY A 25 -4.97 7.53 -6.27
CA GLY A 25 -6.39 7.32 -6.03
C GLY A 25 -6.74 7.32 -4.55
N LEU A 26 -8.04 7.38 -4.33
CA LEU A 26 -8.67 7.24 -3.03
C LEU A 26 -9.64 6.07 -3.11
N LYS A 27 -9.56 5.14 -2.17
CA LYS A 27 -10.50 4.02 -2.02
C LYS A 27 -11.25 4.14 -0.70
N PRO A 28 -12.51 3.68 -0.59
CA PRO A 28 -13.23 3.70 0.67
C PRO A 28 -12.45 2.92 1.75
N ASN A 29 -12.52 3.40 2.99
CA ASN A 29 -11.81 2.76 4.08
C ASN A 29 -12.47 1.43 4.43
N PRO A 30 -11.79 0.28 4.32
CA PRO A 30 -12.40 -1.02 4.56
C PRO A 30 -12.86 -1.20 6.02
N ARG A 31 -12.29 -0.45 6.97
CA ARG A 31 -12.70 -0.50 8.38
C ARG A 31 -13.94 0.35 8.67
N PHE A 32 -14.14 1.41 7.89
CA PHE A 32 -15.26 2.33 8.03
C PHE A 32 -15.71 2.78 6.63
N PRO A 33 -16.40 1.89 5.88
CA PRO A 33 -16.71 2.16 4.47
C PRO A 33 -17.67 3.34 4.29
N VAL A 34 -18.49 3.63 5.31
CA VAL A 34 -19.54 4.66 5.27
C VAL A 34 -19.08 6.00 5.87
N SER A 35 -18.24 5.98 6.89
CA SER A 35 -17.90 7.16 7.71
C SER A 35 -16.40 7.42 7.85
N GLY A 36 -15.55 6.53 7.32
CA GLY A 36 -14.11 6.65 7.41
C GLY A 36 -13.53 7.57 6.36
N ALA A 37 -12.44 8.26 6.72
CA ALA A 37 -11.63 8.97 5.74
C ALA A 37 -11.12 7.99 4.65
N PRO A 38 -11.26 8.31 3.36
CA PRO A 38 -10.85 7.43 2.28
C PRO A 38 -9.35 7.14 2.34
N MET A 39 -8.99 5.90 2.01
CA MET A 39 -7.63 5.39 2.04
C MET A 39 -6.90 5.74 0.74
N GLN A 40 -5.73 6.35 0.89
CA GLN A 40 -4.83 6.69 -0.21
C GLN A 40 -4.24 5.42 -0.84
N VAL A 41 -4.26 5.37 -2.18
CA VAL A 41 -3.69 4.29 -2.99
C VAL A 41 -2.69 4.81 -4.01
N TRP A 42 -1.56 4.12 -4.12
CA TRP A 42 -0.54 4.29 -5.15
C TRP A 42 -0.52 3.08 -6.07
N ARG A 43 -0.18 3.25 -7.36
CA ARG A 43 -0.03 2.10 -8.24
C ARG A 43 1.20 1.28 -7.85
N PRO A 44 1.15 -0.07 -8.01
CA PRO A 44 2.32 -0.91 -7.78
C PRO A 44 3.55 -0.47 -8.60
N ALA A 45 3.33 0.01 -9.82
CA ALA A 45 4.40 0.50 -10.70
C ALA A 45 5.12 1.73 -10.13
N THR A 46 4.38 2.70 -9.58
CA THR A 46 4.92 3.91 -8.95
C THR A 46 5.79 3.56 -7.74
N VAL A 47 5.30 2.63 -6.92
CA VAL A 47 6.05 2.14 -5.76
C VAL A 47 7.31 1.39 -6.21
N ALA A 48 7.21 0.52 -7.20
CA ALA A 48 8.36 -0.22 -7.72
C ALA A 48 9.42 0.72 -8.32
N ALA A 49 9.01 1.79 -9.02
CA ALA A 49 9.91 2.79 -9.55
C ALA A 49 10.66 3.54 -8.42
N ALA A 50 9.97 3.92 -7.35
CA ALA A 50 10.59 4.51 -6.17
C ALA A 50 11.54 3.51 -5.48
N GLU A 51 11.14 2.24 -5.37
CA GLU A 51 11.96 1.19 -4.76
C GLU A 51 13.21 0.85 -5.57
N ALA A 52 13.18 1.05 -6.89
CA ALA A 52 14.32 0.88 -7.78
C ALA A 52 15.37 2.00 -7.63
N GLY A 53 15.02 3.12 -7.00
CA GLY A 53 15.93 4.24 -6.77
C GLY A 53 17.05 3.90 -5.78
N PRO A 54 18.31 4.32 -6.04
CA PRO A 54 19.41 4.11 -5.10
C PRO A 54 19.20 4.86 -3.78
N GLU A 55 18.66 6.09 -3.82
CA GLU A 55 18.35 6.90 -2.64
C GLU A 55 17.38 6.20 -1.69
N TRP A 56 16.36 5.55 -2.26
CA TRP A 56 15.42 4.74 -1.49
C TRP A 56 16.12 3.59 -0.77
N ARG A 57 16.98 2.85 -1.48
CA ARG A 57 17.67 1.69 -0.93
C ARG A 57 18.56 2.08 0.25
N GLU A 58 19.34 3.14 0.09
CA GLU A 58 20.21 3.69 1.14
C GLU A 58 19.40 4.19 2.34
N TRP A 59 18.35 4.96 2.08
CA TRP A 59 17.45 5.45 3.12
C TRP A 59 16.82 4.29 3.89
N ARG A 60 16.31 3.27 3.17
CA ARG A 60 15.65 2.10 3.75
C ARG A 60 16.61 1.33 4.64
N GLU A 61 17.82 1.04 4.17
CA GLU A 61 18.83 0.33 4.95
C GLU A 61 19.22 1.10 6.21
N ARG A 62 19.47 2.41 6.10
CA ARG A 62 19.76 3.27 7.25
C ARG A 62 18.58 3.29 8.24
N SER A 63 17.37 3.37 7.73
CA SER A 63 16.13 3.40 8.51
C SER A 63 15.87 2.08 9.24
N LEU A 64 16.14 0.94 8.61
CA LEU A 64 16.06 -0.39 9.23
C LEU A 64 17.14 -0.56 10.32
N ARG A 65 18.39 -0.20 10.02
CA ARG A 65 19.49 -0.23 11.01
C ARG A 65 19.19 0.65 12.22
N ARG A 66 18.70 1.88 12.02
CA ARG A 66 18.34 2.79 13.12
C ARG A 66 17.24 2.22 14.00
N ARG A 67 16.27 1.52 13.41
CA ARG A 67 15.14 0.90 14.12
C ARG A 67 15.50 -0.46 14.74
N GLY A 68 16.66 -1.03 14.43
CA GLY A 68 17.04 -2.37 14.86
C GLY A 68 16.09 -3.45 14.36
N THR A 69 15.50 -3.26 13.18
CA THR A 69 14.47 -4.15 12.63
C THR A 69 14.85 -4.63 11.23
N THR A 70 14.23 -5.73 10.80
CA THR A 70 14.38 -6.28 9.45
C THR A 70 13.06 -6.17 8.70
N LEU A 71 13.12 -6.30 7.36
CA LEU A 71 11.89 -6.36 6.56
C LEU A 71 11.00 -7.55 6.98
N ASP A 72 11.64 -8.67 7.32
CA ASP A 72 10.97 -9.88 7.78
C ASP A 72 10.21 -9.63 9.09
N ALA A 73 10.86 -9.03 10.09
CA ALA A 73 10.21 -8.65 11.35
C ALA A 73 9.06 -7.65 11.13
N LEU A 74 9.20 -6.70 10.20
CA LEU A 74 8.12 -5.78 9.87
C LEU A 74 6.95 -6.50 9.18
N ALA A 75 7.22 -7.48 8.32
CA ALA A 75 6.20 -8.30 7.68
C ALA A 75 5.50 -9.23 8.69
N GLU A 76 6.20 -9.70 9.73
CA GLU A 76 5.65 -10.48 10.84
C GLU A 76 4.78 -9.65 11.77
N THR A 77 5.18 -8.42 12.09
CA THR A 77 4.37 -7.47 12.89
C THR A 77 3.16 -6.92 12.15
N ALA A 78 3.04 -7.18 10.84
CA ALA A 78 1.85 -6.87 10.08
C ALA A 78 0.73 -7.78 10.61
N ASP A 79 -0.04 -7.24 11.56
CA ASP A 79 -1.15 -7.84 12.30
C ASP A 79 -1.89 -8.92 11.47
N GLU A 80 -2.18 -10.08 12.04
CA GLU A 80 -2.84 -11.17 11.31
C GLU A 80 -4.21 -10.73 10.77
N ASP A 81 -4.88 -9.88 11.54
CA ASP A 81 -6.12 -9.19 11.17
C ASP A 81 -5.88 -8.12 10.07
N PHE A 82 -4.69 -7.53 10.01
CA PHE A 82 -4.28 -6.69 8.88
C PHE A 82 -4.04 -7.50 7.60
N ARG A 83 -3.44 -8.69 7.69
CA ARG A 83 -3.27 -9.61 6.54
C ARG A 83 -4.62 -10.08 6.00
N ALA A 84 -5.54 -10.50 6.88
CA ALA A 84 -6.89 -10.89 6.49
C ALA A 84 -7.66 -9.73 5.83
N ARG A 85 -7.58 -8.51 6.39
CA ARG A 85 -8.19 -7.31 5.79
C ARG A 85 -7.56 -6.91 4.47
N LEU A 86 -6.26 -7.12 4.30
CA LEU A 86 -5.56 -6.87 3.05
C LEU A 86 -6.04 -7.83 1.97
N GLU A 87 -6.19 -9.11 2.28
CA GLU A 87 -6.75 -10.09 1.36
C GLU A 87 -8.21 -9.78 1.02
N THR A 88 -9.04 -9.38 1.99
CA THR A 88 -10.41 -8.91 1.72
C THR A 88 -10.44 -7.66 0.83
N ALA A 89 -9.56 -6.68 1.08
CA ALA A 89 -9.46 -5.48 0.26
C ALA A 89 -8.93 -5.78 -1.15
N ARG A 90 -7.99 -6.72 -1.28
CA ARG A 90 -7.49 -7.23 -2.55
C ARG A 90 -8.60 -7.92 -3.34
N ALA A 91 -9.34 -8.83 -2.70
CA ALA A 91 -10.48 -9.50 -3.29
C ALA A 91 -11.57 -8.50 -3.72
N ALA A 92 -11.82 -7.44 -2.95
CA ALA A 92 -12.73 -6.37 -3.33
C ALA A 92 -12.23 -5.54 -4.52
N ILE A 93 -10.92 -5.27 -4.62
CA ILE A 93 -10.32 -4.60 -5.78
C ILE A 93 -10.40 -5.49 -7.02
N GLU A 94 -10.19 -6.81 -6.88
CA GLU A 94 -10.34 -7.78 -7.97
C GLU A 94 -11.82 -7.95 -8.37
N ALA A 95 -12.75 -7.88 -7.41
CA ALA A 95 -14.20 -7.93 -7.66
C ALA A 95 -14.73 -6.65 -8.33
N GLU A 96 -14.22 -5.46 -7.97
CA GLU A 96 -14.52 -4.20 -8.67
C GLU A 96 -13.72 -4.04 -9.99
N GLY A 97 -12.76 -4.95 -10.27
CA GLY A 97 -11.86 -4.93 -11.42
C GLY A 97 -12.10 -6.05 -12.43
N GLY A 98 -13.27 -6.70 -12.41
CA GLY A 98 -13.74 -7.50 -13.54
C GLY A 98 -13.94 -6.61 -14.78
N PRO A 99 -13.75 -7.12 -16.02
CA PRO A 99 -13.92 -6.30 -17.23
C PRO A 99 -15.29 -5.65 -17.20
N ALA A 100 -15.33 -4.36 -17.53
CA ALA A 100 -16.56 -3.59 -17.65
C ALA A 100 -17.66 -4.45 -18.29
N PRO A 101 -18.87 -4.54 -17.73
CA PRO A 101 -19.96 -5.16 -18.45
C PRO A 101 -20.11 -4.40 -19.76
N ALA A 102 -19.89 -5.09 -20.87
CA ALA A 102 -20.23 -4.57 -22.18
C ALA A 102 -21.65 -3.99 -22.09
N ALA A 103 -21.76 -2.71 -22.43
CA ALA A 103 -23.04 -2.03 -22.50
C ALA A 103 -24.00 -2.89 -23.35
N PRO A 104 -25.26 -3.08 -22.91
CA PRO A 104 -26.26 -3.65 -23.79
C PRO A 104 -26.54 -2.61 -24.88
N GLU A 105 -26.05 -2.88 -26.08
CA GLU A 105 -26.45 -2.21 -27.32
C GLU A 105 -27.93 -2.52 -27.55
N GLN A 106 -28.74 -1.47 -27.67
CA GLN A 106 -30.15 -1.50 -28.13
C GLN A 106 -30.20 -0.81 -29.48
#